data_AF-A0A8C9MHS0-F1
#
_entry.id   AF-A0A8C9MHS0-F1
#
_cell.length_a   1.000
_cell.length_b   1.000
_cell.length_c   1.000
_cell.angle_alpha   90.00
_cell.angle_beta   90.00
_cell.angle_gamma   90.00
#
_symmetry.space_group_name_H-M   'P 1'
#
loop_
_entity.id
_entity.type
_entity.pdbx_description
1 polymer ?
#
loop_
_entity_poly.entity_id
_entity_poly.type
_entity_poly.pdbx_seq_one_letter_code
_entity_poly.pdbx_strand_id
1 'polypeptide(L)'
;GLSHWDFHPLLRELFHSSFNQYQLKVSSSETDIIFFIFHQMTDWIHSYARNLKEKTEDLKRERRLAEDLLHQMLPKSVAKQLRRCQKVEAENYDQVTIFFSDIVGFTSIAASCTPLQVVEMLNNLYVCFDTRIESYDVYKVMIPYILFDWLINKSTFLTPCS
;
A
#
# COMPACT_ATOMS: atom_id res chain seq x y z
N GLY A 1 -9.09 31.09 -23.06
CA GLY A 1 -9.32 32.51 -22.74
C GLY A 1 -8.41 32.89 -21.60
N LEU A 2 -7.28 33.52 -21.92
CA LEU A 2 -6.26 34.00 -20.98
C LEU A 2 -6.44 35.51 -20.77
N SER A 3 -7.62 35.93 -20.28
CA SER A 3 -7.98 37.35 -20.20
C SER A 3 -8.12 37.87 -18.76
N HIS A 4 -7.59 37.17 -17.75
CA HIS A 4 -7.73 37.60 -16.36
C HIS A 4 -6.43 37.49 -15.57
N TRP A 5 -5.43 38.27 -15.98
CA TRP A 5 -4.28 38.58 -15.13
C TRP A 5 -4.22 40.11 -15.01
N ASP A 6 -4.81 40.63 -13.94
CA ASP A 6 -4.81 42.06 -13.62
C ASP A 6 -3.45 42.48 -13.08
N PHE A 7 -2.55 42.88 -13.97
CA PHE A 7 -1.34 43.61 -13.62
C PHE A 7 -1.52 45.11 -13.85
N HIS A 8 -0.93 45.91 -12.95
CA HIS A 8 -0.91 47.38 -12.95
C HIS A 8 -0.56 47.97 -14.34
N PRO A 9 -1.22 49.04 -14.82
CA PRO A 9 -1.11 49.54 -16.21
C PRO A 9 0.33 49.83 -16.67
N LEU A 10 1.21 50.27 -15.77
CA LEU A 10 2.63 50.51 -16.07
C LEU A 10 3.43 49.21 -16.36
N LEU A 11 3.06 48.08 -15.76
CA LEU A 11 3.70 46.79 -16.03
C LEU A 11 3.24 46.23 -17.39
N ARG A 12 2.02 46.55 -17.83
CA ARG A 12 1.52 46.18 -19.16
C ARG A 12 2.33 46.86 -20.27
N GLU A 13 2.65 48.14 -20.14
CA GLU A 13 3.46 48.85 -21.14
C GLU A 13 4.92 48.38 -21.17
N LEU A 14 5.54 48.14 -20.00
CA LEU A 14 6.89 47.57 -19.95
C LEU A 14 6.94 46.16 -20.53
N PHE A 15 5.93 45.33 -20.25
CA PHE A 15 5.82 43.99 -20.81
C PHE A 15 5.64 44.04 -22.33
N HIS A 16 4.79 44.92 -22.85
CA HIS A 16 4.61 45.11 -24.30
C HIS A 16 5.86 45.67 -24.98
N SER A 17 6.58 46.60 -24.35
CA SER A 17 7.81 47.18 -24.89
C SER A 17 8.94 46.16 -24.96
N SER A 18 9.15 45.36 -23.90
CA SER A 18 10.11 44.26 -23.95
C SER A 18 9.67 43.19 -24.95
N PHE A 19 8.39 42.81 -24.99
CA PHE A 19 7.88 41.78 -25.91
C PHE A 19 8.04 42.19 -27.38
N ASN A 20 7.75 43.45 -27.74
CA ASN A 20 7.97 43.97 -29.09
C ASN A 20 9.47 44.04 -29.45
N GLN A 21 10.34 44.35 -28.49
CA GLN A 21 11.79 44.35 -28.71
C GLN A 21 12.34 42.94 -29.01
N TYR A 22 11.75 41.90 -28.42
CA TYR A 22 12.10 40.51 -28.72
C TYR A 22 11.48 40.01 -30.03
N GLN A 23 10.26 40.43 -30.40
CA GLN A 23 9.66 40.03 -31.67
C GLN A 23 10.39 40.57 -32.91
N LEU A 24 11.03 41.74 -32.83
CA LEU A 24 11.72 42.35 -33.98
C LEU A 24 13.12 41.78 -34.27
N LYS A 25 13.68 40.94 -33.40
CA LYS A 25 15.07 40.48 -33.51
C LYS A 25 15.26 38.98 -33.71
N VAL A 26 14.17 38.21 -33.67
CA VAL A 26 14.23 36.75 -33.76
C VAL A 26 13.93 36.33 -35.19
N SER A 27 14.88 35.62 -35.79
CA SER A 27 14.74 34.99 -37.10
C SER A 27 13.54 34.02 -37.10
N SER A 28 12.76 33.98 -38.18
CA SER A 28 11.62 33.06 -38.35
C SER A 28 11.99 31.58 -38.15
N SER A 29 13.26 31.19 -38.34
CA SER A 29 13.73 29.83 -38.08
C SER A 29 13.92 29.50 -36.58
N GLU A 30 14.20 30.48 -35.74
CA GLU A 30 14.45 30.28 -34.31
C GLU A 30 13.14 30.09 -33.52
N THR A 31 12.07 30.75 -33.94
CA THR A 31 10.72 30.57 -33.36
C THR A 31 10.19 29.17 -33.59
N ASP A 32 10.44 28.58 -34.75
CA ASP A 32 9.98 27.23 -35.09
C ASP A 32 10.68 26.16 -34.25
N ILE A 33 11.98 26.33 -33.99
CA ILE A 33 12.76 25.45 -33.11
C ILE A 33 12.24 25.54 -31.67
N ILE A 34 12.00 26.76 -31.17
CA ILE A 34 11.48 26.97 -29.82
C ILE A 34 10.08 26.37 -29.69
N PHE A 35 9.20 26.55 -30.68
CA PHE A 35 7.86 25.98 -30.68
C PHE A 35 7.89 24.44 -30.70
N PHE A 36 8.77 23.85 -31.52
CA PHE A 36 8.97 22.40 -31.59
C PHE A 36 9.44 21.82 -30.24
N ILE A 37 10.45 22.43 -29.62
CA ILE A 37 10.94 22.01 -28.29
C ILE A 37 9.84 22.16 -27.23
N PHE A 38 9.05 23.24 -27.28
CA PHE A 38 7.95 23.44 -26.33
C PHE A 38 6.84 22.40 -26.49
N HIS A 39 6.48 22.04 -27.72
CA HIS A 39 5.52 20.97 -27.98
C HIS A 39 6.04 19.62 -27.47
N GLN A 40 7.31 19.30 -27.75
CA GLN A 40 7.96 18.08 -27.27
C GLN A 40 8.02 18.02 -25.74
N MET A 41 8.33 19.14 -25.08
CA MET A 41 8.33 19.25 -23.62
C MET A 41 6.93 19.08 -23.03
N THR A 42 5.91 19.65 -23.67
CA THR A 42 4.51 19.51 -23.25
C THR A 42 4.07 18.04 -23.33
N ASP A 43 4.40 17.36 -24.43
CA ASP A 43 4.10 15.92 -24.60
C ASP A 43 4.85 15.07 -23.56
N TRP A 44 6.12 15.41 -23.28
CA TRP A 44 6.91 14.74 -22.25
C TRP A 44 6.30 14.91 -20.86
N ILE A 45 5.92 16.14 -20.48
CA ILE A 45 5.28 16.43 -19.19
C ILE A 45 3.97 15.66 -19.06
N HIS A 46 3.14 15.63 -20.10
CA HIS A 46 1.89 14.88 -20.09
C HIS A 46 2.10 13.37 -19.94
N SER A 47 3.06 12.82 -20.68
CA SER A 47 3.42 11.39 -20.60
C SER A 47 3.99 11.03 -19.23
N TYR A 48 4.88 11.87 -18.70
CA TYR A 48 5.48 11.69 -17.37
C TYR A 48 4.43 11.77 -16.25
N ALA A 49 3.54 12.77 -16.30
CA ALA A 49 2.45 12.89 -15.33
C ALA A 49 1.51 11.68 -15.37
N ARG A 50 1.24 11.12 -16.56
CA ARG A 50 0.47 9.89 -16.72
C ARG A 50 1.19 8.69 -16.10
N ASN A 51 2.48 8.53 -16.36
CA ASN A 51 3.29 7.45 -15.80
C ASN A 51 3.36 7.54 -14.27
N LEU A 52 3.60 8.73 -13.71
CA LEU A 52 3.56 8.96 -12.27
C LEU A 52 2.21 8.58 -11.66
N LYS A 53 1.11 8.95 -12.32
CA LYS A 53 -0.25 8.57 -11.86
C LYS A 53 -0.40 7.06 -11.83
N GLU A 54 0.01 6.35 -12.88
CA GLU A 54 -0.05 4.89 -12.96
C GLU A 54 0.78 4.23 -11.85
N LYS A 55 2.05 4.64 -11.69
CA LYS A 55 2.93 4.16 -10.62
C LYS A 55 2.35 4.41 -9.23
N THR A 56 1.72 5.56 -9.02
CA THR A 56 1.07 5.89 -7.75
C THR A 56 -0.11 4.97 -7.48
N GLU A 57 -0.92 4.64 -8.50
CA GLU A 57 -2.04 3.71 -8.35
C GLU A 57 -1.58 2.27 -8.11
N ASP A 58 -0.49 1.84 -8.75
CA ASP A 58 0.12 0.53 -8.49
C ASP A 58 0.62 0.41 -7.06
N LEU A 59 1.37 1.40 -6.57
CA LEU A 59 1.82 1.46 -5.18
C LEU A 59 0.64 1.46 -4.20
N LYS A 60 -0.45 2.19 -4.50
CA LYS A 60 -1.67 2.16 -3.67
C LYS A 60 -2.33 0.78 -3.67
N ARG A 61 -2.26 0.04 -4.78
CA ARG A 61 -2.82 -1.32 -4.86
C ARG A 61 -2.00 -2.29 -4.03
N GLU A 62 -0.68 -2.30 -4.21
CA GLU A 62 0.24 -3.13 -3.42
C GLU A 62 0.13 -2.82 -1.93
N ARG A 63 0.06 -1.54 -1.56
CA ARG A 63 -0.13 -1.13 -0.18
C ARG A 63 -1.43 -1.65 0.42
N ARG A 64 -2.54 -1.62 -0.33
CA ARG A 64 -3.83 -2.17 0.13
C ARG A 64 -3.76 -3.67 0.36
N LEU A 65 -3.17 -4.41 -0.58
CA LEU A 65 -2.97 -5.86 -0.42
C LEU A 65 -2.11 -6.18 0.81
N ALA A 66 -1.05 -5.41 1.06
CA ALA A 66 -0.22 -5.56 2.25
C ALA A 66 -0.99 -5.24 3.54
N GLU A 67 -1.83 -4.20 3.54
CA GLU A 67 -2.69 -3.84 4.69
C GLU A 67 -3.74 -4.92 4.98
N ASP A 68 -4.38 -5.48 3.94
CA ASP A 68 -5.36 -6.55 4.09
C ASP A 68 -4.72 -7.83 4.66
N LEU A 69 -3.55 -8.21 4.13
CA LEU A 69 -2.79 -9.36 4.63
C LEU A 69 -2.36 -9.15 6.10
N LEU A 70 -1.94 -7.95 6.46
CA LEU A 70 -1.54 -7.63 7.84
C LEU A 70 -2.72 -7.81 8.81
N HIS A 71 -3.92 -7.39 8.42
CA HIS A 71 -5.13 -7.57 9.24
C HIS A 71 -5.63 -9.02 9.30
N GLN A 72 -5.30 -9.86 8.31
CA GLN A 72 -5.59 -11.29 8.35
C GLN A 72 -4.67 -12.04 9.33
N MET A 73 -3.45 -11.54 9.53
CA MET A 73 -2.43 -12.19 10.37
C MET A 73 -2.43 -11.67 11.81
N LEU A 74 -2.77 -10.39 12.03
CA LEU A 74 -2.65 -9.72 13.31
C LEU A 74 -3.94 -8.97 13.69
N PRO A 75 -4.26 -8.84 14.99
CA PRO A 75 -5.36 -7.99 15.45
C PRO A 75 -5.18 -6.56 14.93
N LYS A 76 -6.30 -5.88 14.62
CA LYS A 76 -6.30 -4.50 14.11
C LYS A 76 -5.55 -3.53 15.04
N SER A 77 -5.61 -3.75 16.36
CA SER A 77 -4.88 -2.96 17.36
C SER A 77 -3.36 -3.06 17.18
N VAL A 78 -2.84 -4.28 17.09
CA VAL A 78 -1.41 -4.59 16.92
C VAL A 78 -0.92 -4.13 15.55
N ALA A 79 -1.68 -4.39 14.48
CA ALA A 79 -1.36 -3.94 13.13
C ALA A 79 -1.20 -2.40 13.06
N LYS A 80 -2.07 -1.65 13.75
CA LYS A 80 -1.99 -0.18 13.81
C LYS A 80 -0.76 0.33 14.57
N GLN A 81 -0.36 -0.35 15.64
CA GLN A 81 0.85 -0.02 16.40
C GLN A 81 2.11 -0.28 15.58
N LEU A 82 2.20 -1.44 14.92
CA LEU A 82 3.31 -1.79 14.03
C LEU A 82 3.45 -0.80 12.86
N ARG A 83 2.33 -0.37 12.27
CA ARG A 83 2.33 0.65 11.21
C ARG A 83 2.90 2.00 11.64
N ARG A 84 2.83 2.33 12.93
CA ARG A 84 3.38 3.57 13.49
C ARG A 84 4.83 3.41 13.94
N CYS A 85 5.46 2.27 13.64
CA CYS A 85 6.76 1.89 14.19
C CYS A 85 6.80 1.99 15.72
N GLN A 86 5.66 1.81 16.38
CA GLN A 86 5.56 1.79 17.83
C GLN A 86 5.91 0.40 18.33
N LYS A 87 6.62 0.34 19.45
CA LYS A 87 6.89 -0.91 20.14
C LYS A 87 5.56 -1.50 20.61
N VAL A 88 5.26 -2.72 20.19
CA VAL A 88 4.09 -3.46 20.65
C VAL A 88 4.44 -3.99 22.04
N GLU A 89 3.88 -3.37 23.07
CA GLU A 89 4.01 -3.85 24.44
C GLU A 89 3.15 -5.09 24.64
N ALA A 90 3.59 -5.99 25.53
CA ALA A 90 2.82 -7.18 25.86
C ALA A 90 1.51 -6.76 26.54
N GLU A 91 0.38 -7.17 25.96
CA GLU A 91 -0.94 -6.92 26.54
C GLU A 91 -1.26 -7.99 27.58
N ASN A 92 -1.64 -7.56 28.79
CA ASN A 92 -2.18 -8.43 29.82
C ASN A 92 -3.71 -8.35 29.78
N TYR A 93 -4.37 -9.49 29.80
CA TYR A 93 -5.82 -9.60 29.77
C TYR A 93 -6.29 -10.22 31.09
N ASP A 94 -7.06 -9.46 31.87
CA ASP A 94 -7.54 -9.91 33.19
C ASP A 94 -8.48 -11.13 33.10
N GLN A 95 -9.19 -11.28 31.96
CA GLN A 95 -10.09 -12.40 31.69
C GLN A 95 -10.00 -12.81 30.22
N VAL A 96 -9.61 -14.06 29.98
CA VAL A 96 -9.57 -14.66 28.63
C VAL A 96 -10.24 -16.03 28.64
N THR A 97 -10.90 -16.38 27.54
CA THR A 97 -11.38 -17.75 27.30
C THR A 97 -10.59 -18.32 26.14
N ILE A 98 -9.83 -19.40 26.40
CA ILE A 98 -9.04 -20.08 25.38
C ILE A 98 -9.77 -21.35 24.97
N PHE A 99 -9.97 -21.53 23.66
CA PHE A 99 -10.60 -22.72 23.09
C PHE A 99 -9.55 -23.57 22.37
N PHE A 100 -9.29 -24.76 22.91
CA PHE A 100 -8.47 -25.78 22.26
C PHE A 100 -9.40 -26.87 21.71
N SER A 101 -9.28 -27.16 20.42
CA SER A 101 -10.02 -28.23 19.75
C SER A 101 -9.06 -29.11 18.97
N ASP A 102 -9.18 -30.42 19.15
CA ASP A 102 -8.43 -31.42 18.40
C ASP A 102 -9.41 -32.35 17.65
N ILE A 103 -8.95 -32.94 16.55
CA ILE A 103 -9.74 -33.88 15.75
C ILE A 103 -9.52 -35.28 16.33
N VAL A 104 -10.54 -35.80 17.01
CA VAL A 104 -10.50 -37.14 17.57
C VAL A 104 -10.25 -38.17 16.46
N GLY A 105 -9.20 -38.97 16.63
CA GLY A 105 -8.87 -40.05 15.68
C GLY A 105 -8.29 -39.58 14.35
N PHE A 106 -7.75 -38.35 14.27
CA PHE A 106 -7.11 -37.81 13.06
C PHE A 106 -6.11 -38.79 12.43
N THR A 107 -5.27 -39.44 13.23
CA THR A 107 -4.28 -40.43 12.76
C THR A 107 -4.93 -41.61 12.04
N SER A 108 -6.06 -42.11 12.54
CA SER A 108 -6.78 -43.24 11.93
C SER A 108 -7.45 -42.83 10.62
N ILE A 109 -8.05 -41.63 10.59
CA ILE A 109 -8.68 -41.08 9.38
C ILE A 109 -7.61 -40.84 8.31
N ALA A 110 -6.50 -40.19 8.66
CA ALA A 110 -5.40 -39.90 7.75
C ALA A 110 -4.71 -41.17 7.23
N ALA A 111 -4.68 -42.25 8.02
CA ALA A 111 -4.17 -43.55 7.59
C ALA A 111 -5.09 -44.27 6.58
N SER A 112 -6.40 -43.98 6.61
CA SER A 112 -7.41 -44.60 5.73
C SER A 112 -7.74 -43.79 4.47
N CYS A 113 -7.34 -42.52 4.43
CA CYS A 113 -7.65 -41.58 3.36
C CYS A 113 -6.41 -41.26 2.52
N THR A 114 -6.63 -40.86 1.26
CA THR A 114 -5.56 -40.29 0.45
C THR A 114 -5.19 -38.88 0.97
N PRO A 115 -3.93 -38.42 0.79
CA PRO A 115 -3.52 -37.09 1.23
C PRO A 115 -4.43 -35.97 0.72
N LEU A 116 -4.92 -36.08 -0.51
CA LEU A 116 -5.86 -35.11 -1.10
C LEU A 116 -7.18 -35.05 -0.33
N GLN A 117 -7.76 -36.21 0.00
CA GLN A 117 -9.01 -36.30 0.76
C GLN A 117 -8.86 -35.76 2.19
N VAL A 118 -7.72 -36.00 2.84
CA VAL A 118 -7.44 -35.45 4.17
C VAL A 118 -7.39 -33.91 4.12
N VAL A 119 -6.72 -33.34 3.11
CA VAL A 119 -6.66 -31.89 2.92
C VAL A 119 -8.04 -31.31 2.64
N GLU A 120 -8.84 -31.95 1.79
CA GLU A 120 -10.20 -31.50 1.48
C GLU A 120 -11.12 -31.56 2.71
N MET A 121 -11.05 -32.64 3.50
CA MET A 121 -11.77 -32.76 4.76
C MET A 121 -11.38 -31.65 5.75
N LEU A 122 -10.08 -31.43 5.93
CA LEU A 122 -9.58 -30.38 6.82
C LEU A 122 -10.02 -29.00 6.35
N ASN A 123 -9.91 -28.71 5.05
CA ASN A 123 -10.35 -27.46 4.47
C ASN A 123 -11.83 -27.20 4.74
N ASN A 124 -12.69 -28.20 4.51
CA ASN A 124 -14.13 -28.07 4.78
C ASN A 124 -14.42 -27.83 6.26
N LEU A 125 -13.72 -28.52 7.17
CA LEU A 125 -13.84 -28.35 8.60
C LEU A 125 -13.41 -26.94 9.04
N TYR A 126 -12.27 -26.45 8.57
CA TYR A 126 -11.78 -25.10 8.89
C TYR A 126 -12.67 -24.00 8.31
N VAL A 127 -13.20 -24.17 7.10
CA VAL A 127 -14.16 -23.22 6.51
C VAL A 127 -15.45 -23.15 7.33
N CYS A 128 -15.97 -24.30 7.78
CA CYS A 128 -17.15 -24.33 8.66
C CYS A 128 -16.88 -23.61 10.00
N PHE A 129 -15.71 -23.82 10.61
CA PHE A 129 -15.33 -23.12 11.82
C PHE A 129 -15.18 -21.61 11.58
N ASP A 130 -14.46 -21.21 10.54
CA ASP A 130 -14.20 -19.80 10.21
C ASP A 130 -15.51 -19.06 9.94
N THR A 131 -16.45 -19.67 9.20
CA THR A 131 -17.77 -19.10 8.92
C THR A 131 -18.59 -18.91 10.20
N ARG A 132 -18.48 -19.83 11.16
CA ARG A 132 -19.20 -19.73 12.43
C ARG A 132 -18.58 -18.68 13.35
N ILE A 133 -17.24 -18.64 13.39
CA ILE A 133 -16.43 -17.73 14.19
C ILE A 133 -16.53 -16.29 13.66
N GLU A 134 -16.71 -16.07 12.36
CA GLU A 134 -16.83 -14.74 11.76
C GLU A 134 -18.00 -13.91 12.34
N SER A 135 -19.04 -14.58 12.87
CA SER A 135 -20.15 -13.91 13.57
C SER A 135 -19.84 -13.48 15.02
N TYR A 136 -18.71 -13.89 15.57
CA TYR A 136 -18.25 -13.55 16.91
C TYR A 136 -16.99 -12.67 16.84
N ASP A 137 -16.85 -11.73 17.77
CA ASP A 137 -15.65 -10.88 17.90
C ASP A 137 -14.52 -11.64 18.62
N VAL A 138 -14.16 -12.82 18.11
CA VAL A 138 -13.13 -13.70 18.68
C VAL A 138 -11.88 -13.72 17.80
N TYR A 139 -10.72 -13.71 18.43
CA TYR A 139 -9.44 -13.71 17.73
C TYR A 139 -8.95 -15.14 17.44
N LYS A 140 -8.80 -15.48 16.15
CA LYS A 140 -8.15 -16.71 15.72
C LYS A 140 -6.64 -16.56 15.82
N VAL A 141 -6.05 -17.12 16.87
CA VAL A 141 -4.59 -17.21 17.00
C VAL A 141 -4.10 -18.33 16.08
N MET A 142 -3.40 -17.98 15.00
CA MET A 142 -2.53 -18.96 14.34
C MET A 142 -1.23 -19.03 15.15
N ILE A 143 -0.75 -20.25 15.44
CA ILE A 143 0.61 -20.46 15.97
C ILE A 143 1.50 -20.89 14.80
N PRO A 144 2.00 -19.95 14.00
CA PRO A 144 3.09 -20.26 13.11
C PRO A 144 4.36 -20.38 13.97
N TYR A 145 4.74 -21.62 14.30
CA TYR A 145 6.03 -21.92 14.91
C TYR A 145 7.20 -21.22 14.19
N ILE A 146 7.07 -20.97 12.89
CA ILE A 146 8.07 -20.31 12.03
C ILE A 146 7.99 -18.77 12.11
N LEU A 147 6.79 -18.18 12.24
CA LEU A 147 6.66 -16.72 12.30
C LEU A 147 7.01 -16.19 13.69
N PHE A 148 6.68 -16.92 14.76
CA PHE A 148 7.01 -16.47 16.12
C PHE A 148 8.52 -16.38 16.33
N ASP A 149 9.26 -17.37 15.83
CA ASP A 149 10.72 -17.39 15.87
C ASP A 149 11.33 -16.27 15.00
N TRP A 150 10.75 -15.99 13.83
CA TRP A 150 11.16 -14.88 12.96
C TRP A 150 10.84 -13.50 13.56
N LEU A 151 9.68 -13.33 14.19
CA LEU A 151 9.20 -12.05 14.73
C LEU A 151 9.96 -11.69 16.02
N ILE A 152 10.31 -12.68 16.84
CA ILE A 152 11.23 -12.52 17.97
C ILE A 152 12.64 -12.18 17.47
N ASN A 153 13.19 -12.92 16.50
CA ASN A 153 14.55 -12.66 15.97
C ASN A 153 14.68 -11.31 15.23
N LYS A 154 13.60 -10.80 14.64
CA LYS A 154 13.61 -9.51 13.95
C LYS A 154 13.49 -8.32 14.91
N SER A 155 12.91 -8.50 16.09
CA SER A 155 12.86 -7.45 17.12
C SER A 155 14.25 -7.10 17.68
N THR A 156 15.19 -8.04 17.65
CA THR A 156 16.60 -7.83 18.04
C THR A 156 17.43 -7.06 17.00
N PHE A 157 16.93 -6.88 15.78
CA PHE A 157 17.67 -6.26 14.66
C PHE A 157 17.24 -4.82 14.32
N LEU A 158 16.27 -4.24 15.05
CA LEU A 158 15.80 -2.87 14.85
C LEU A 158 15.99 -2.01 16.10
N THR A 159 17.21 -1.92 16.62
CA THR A 159 17.80 -0.71 17.25
C THR A 159 19.34 -0.87 17.19
N PRO A 160 20.11 0.19 16.89
CA PRO A 160 20.01 1.49 17.53
C PRO A 160 19.62 2.62 16.57
N CYS A 161 18.64 3.41 16.99
CA CYS A 161 18.65 4.83 16.69
C CYS A 161 19.92 5.44 17.30
N SER A 162 20.75 6.00 16.44
CA SER A 162 21.65 7.12 16.72
C SER A 162 21.29 8.24 15.75
#